data_AF-A0A2N1AN82-F1
#
_entry.id   AF-A0A2N1AN82-F1
#
_cell.length_a   1.000
_cell.length_b   1.000
_cell.length_c   1.000
_cell.angle_alpha   90.00
_cell.angle_beta   90.00
_cell.angle_gamma   90.00
#
_symmetry.space_group_name_H-M   'P 1'
#
loop_
_entity.id
_entity.type
_entity.pdbx_description
1 polymer ?
#
loop_
_entity_poly.entity_id
_entity_poly.type
_entity_poly.pdbx_seq_one_letter_code
_entity_poly.pdbx_strand_id
1 'polypeptide(L)'
;MVPEKLTFSPLSRRQIEADFSGGHITSDAGLLLLREVDKQHRLTRRLAAVLHDPRAPEQVRHKLDTLVRQRVFGVAAGYEDFNDHEALRYDQALQTALGEEDTLAGKSTLCRVEQNADRQAIVKAHELLWHHFIEQHDEPPKEIVLDFDGTDIPVHGEQPGKFFNRYYDHHCYFPLYVFCGRHLLVSYLRTSDRSDSRHSWAILALLVRFIRQYWPDTRIVLRGDSHFCRPRMLNWCDRHHVDYIVGIAKNSRLLKEVDVPMMLVRKTQWQVGGKVAGTFRFQYQAHSWKYSRWVVARLEEGELGSNPRFIISSRYDDGFKLYYEQYCARGDMENRIKDQQLSLFADRTSSTHWWANQWRLILSGFAYT
;
A
#
# COMPACT_ATOMS: atom_id res chain seq x y z
N MET A 1 -3.86 51.67 -15.00
CA MET A 1 -4.63 50.44 -15.26
C MET A 1 -3.80 49.61 -16.22
N VAL A 2 -3.43 48.40 -15.83
CA VAL A 2 -2.79 47.44 -16.75
C VAL A 2 -3.87 47.02 -17.75
N PRO A 3 -3.62 47.05 -19.07
CA PRO A 3 -4.58 46.57 -20.07
C PRO A 3 -4.90 45.09 -19.85
N GLU A 4 -6.16 44.66 -20.02
CA GLU A 4 -6.56 43.25 -19.90
C GLU A 4 -5.81 42.33 -20.88
N LYS A 5 -5.39 42.89 -22.03
CA LYS A 5 -4.55 42.21 -23.03
C LYS A 5 -3.43 43.10 -23.51
N LEU A 6 -2.23 42.54 -23.63
CA LEU A 6 -1.08 43.14 -24.30
C LEU A 6 -0.74 42.32 -25.55
N THR A 7 -0.69 42.97 -26.70
CA THR A 7 -0.21 42.33 -27.93
C THR A 7 1.26 42.72 -28.12
N PHE A 8 2.12 41.72 -28.31
CA PHE A 8 3.55 41.91 -28.60
C PHE A 8 3.81 41.77 -30.10
N SER A 9 4.99 42.24 -30.54
CA SER A 9 5.43 42.04 -31.91
C SER A 9 5.41 40.54 -32.27
N PRO A 10 4.84 40.16 -33.44
CA PRO A 10 4.72 38.77 -33.82
C PRO A 10 6.07 38.13 -34.13
N LEU A 11 6.20 36.83 -33.87
CA LEU A 11 7.33 36.03 -34.33
C LEU A 11 6.97 35.36 -35.66
N SER A 12 7.44 35.96 -36.76
CA SER A 12 7.04 35.57 -38.13
C SER A 12 5.52 35.62 -38.31
N ARG A 13 4.84 34.47 -38.50
CA ARG A 13 3.37 34.37 -38.65
C ARG A 13 2.65 34.07 -37.33
N ARG A 14 3.35 34.04 -36.20
CA ARG A 14 2.76 33.74 -34.89
C ARG A 14 2.53 35.04 -34.13
N GLN A 15 1.28 35.33 -33.80
CA GLN A 15 0.95 36.42 -32.88
C GLN A 15 1.33 36.03 -31.45
N ILE A 16 1.82 37.00 -30.69
CA ILE A 16 2.20 36.84 -29.29
C ILE A 16 1.33 37.82 -28.50
N GLU A 17 0.53 37.30 -27.56
CA GLU A 17 -0.38 38.07 -26.72
C GLU A 17 -0.19 37.64 -25.26
N ALA A 18 -0.25 38.59 -24.32
CA ALA A 18 -0.44 38.31 -22.90
C ALA A 18 -1.85 38.75 -22.51
N ASP A 19 -2.67 37.79 -22.10
CA ASP A 19 -4.00 38.00 -21.56
C ASP A 19 -3.92 37.88 -20.04
N PHE A 20 -4.16 38.98 -19.34
CA PHE A 20 -4.14 39.04 -17.87
C PHE A 20 -5.50 38.71 -17.25
N SER A 21 -6.54 38.53 -18.07
CA SER A 21 -7.80 37.95 -17.60
C SER A 21 -7.67 36.44 -17.41
N GLY A 22 -6.85 35.78 -18.25
CA GLY A 22 -6.50 34.35 -18.20
C GLY A 22 -7.66 33.36 -18.36
N GLY A 23 -8.90 33.77 -18.14
CA GLY A 23 -10.02 32.88 -17.88
C GLY A 23 -9.80 32.04 -16.63
N HIS A 24 -10.55 30.94 -16.54
CA HIS A 24 -10.34 29.94 -15.50
C HIS A 24 -9.33 28.89 -15.97
N ILE A 25 -8.06 29.09 -15.61
CA ILE A 25 -6.96 28.18 -15.92
C ILE A 25 -6.79 27.20 -14.76
N THR A 26 -6.61 25.93 -15.07
CA THR A 26 -6.34 24.88 -14.08
C THR A 26 -5.30 23.89 -14.60
N SER A 27 -4.44 23.39 -13.71
CA SER A 27 -3.57 22.23 -13.96
C SER A 27 -4.30 20.90 -13.74
N ASP A 28 -5.51 20.93 -13.17
CA ASP A 28 -6.17 19.77 -12.58
C ASP A 28 -7.33 19.25 -13.41
N ALA A 29 -7.36 19.56 -14.71
CA ALA A 29 -8.40 19.10 -15.62
C ALA A 29 -8.55 17.56 -15.64
N GLY A 30 -7.48 16.82 -15.30
CA GLY A 30 -7.49 15.37 -15.15
C GLY A 30 -8.45 14.86 -14.06
N LEU A 31 -8.80 15.69 -13.07
CA LEU A 31 -9.76 15.33 -12.02
C LEU A 31 -11.17 15.07 -12.56
N LEU A 32 -11.50 15.55 -13.75
CA LEU A 32 -12.76 15.23 -14.42
C LEU A 32 -12.83 13.75 -14.81
N LEU A 33 -11.71 13.12 -15.17
CA LEU A 33 -11.67 11.67 -15.41
C LEU A 33 -11.86 10.90 -14.11
N LEU A 34 -11.18 11.33 -13.04
CA LEU A 34 -11.33 10.73 -11.71
C LEU A 34 -12.78 10.84 -11.20
N ARG A 35 -13.47 11.95 -11.48
CA ARG A 35 -14.90 12.11 -11.22
C ARG A 35 -15.74 11.03 -11.90
N GLU A 36 -15.49 10.74 -13.18
CA GLU A 36 -16.29 9.74 -13.91
C GLU A 36 -16.06 8.33 -13.36
N VAL A 37 -14.82 7.99 -13.01
CA VAL A 37 -14.49 6.72 -12.33
C VAL A 37 -15.20 6.65 -10.97
N ASP A 38 -15.08 7.69 -10.13
CA ASP A 38 -15.73 7.70 -8.82
C ASP A 38 -17.26 7.73 -8.91
N LYS A 39 -17.87 8.25 -9.98
CA LYS A 39 -19.33 8.11 -10.19
C LYS A 39 -19.75 6.66 -10.43
N GLN A 40 -18.92 5.87 -11.10
CA GLN A 40 -19.17 4.45 -11.38
C GLN A 40 -19.06 3.63 -10.09
N HIS A 41 -17.96 3.78 -9.34
CA HIS A 41 -17.69 2.95 -8.16
C HIS A 41 -18.25 3.52 -6.85
N ARG A 42 -18.55 4.82 -6.83
CA ARG A 42 -19.07 5.60 -5.67
C ARG A 42 -18.16 5.45 -4.44
N LEU A 43 -16.85 5.32 -4.65
CA LEU A 43 -15.88 5.01 -3.60
C LEU A 43 -15.84 6.10 -2.54
N THR A 44 -15.71 7.36 -2.95
CA THR A 44 -15.61 8.49 -2.00
C THR A 44 -16.89 8.69 -1.20
N ARG A 45 -18.06 8.50 -1.84
CA ARG A 45 -19.36 8.55 -1.16
C ARG A 45 -19.53 7.42 -0.15
N ARG A 46 -19.15 6.19 -0.50
CA ARG A 46 -19.18 5.04 0.40
C ARG A 46 -18.21 5.23 1.57
N LEU A 47 -17.03 5.78 1.29
CA LEU A 47 -16.03 6.12 2.30
C LEU A 47 -16.56 7.17 3.27
N ALA A 48 -17.19 8.23 2.78
CA ALA A 48 -17.77 9.26 3.64
C ALA A 48 -18.85 8.71 4.58
N ALA A 49 -19.63 7.73 4.13
CA ALA A 49 -20.67 7.09 4.95
C ALA A 49 -20.12 6.27 6.13
N VAL A 50 -18.80 5.97 6.17
CA VAL A 50 -18.18 5.27 7.30
C VAL A 50 -17.82 6.20 8.46
N LEU A 51 -17.72 7.50 8.20
CA LEU A 51 -17.41 8.52 9.19
C LEU A 51 -18.68 8.94 9.94
N HIS A 52 -18.52 9.22 11.23
CA HIS A 52 -19.56 9.88 12.01
C HIS A 52 -19.48 11.39 11.79
N ASP A 53 -20.60 12.02 11.43
CA ASP A 53 -20.73 13.47 11.35
C ASP A 53 -21.45 14.01 12.58
N PRO A 54 -20.73 14.57 13.58
CA PRO A 54 -21.36 15.13 14.77
C PRO A 54 -21.91 16.55 14.55
N ARG A 55 -21.74 17.13 13.34
CA ARG A 55 -22.16 18.50 13.06
C ARG A 55 -23.69 18.60 13.01
N ALA A 56 -24.22 19.70 13.51
CA ALA A 56 -25.64 20.02 13.41
C ALA A 56 -26.04 20.19 11.92
N PRO A 57 -26.98 19.39 11.38
CA PRO A 57 -27.29 19.37 9.94
C PRO A 57 -27.66 20.74 9.36
N GLU A 58 -28.35 21.58 10.13
CA GLU A 58 -28.77 22.92 9.75
C GLU A 58 -27.60 23.93 9.66
N GLN A 59 -26.43 23.59 10.21
CA GLN A 59 -25.22 24.40 10.17
C GLN A 59 -24.18 23.87 9.15
N VAL A 60 -24.52 22.81 8.41
CA VAL A 60 -23.63 22.20 7.43
C VAL A 60 -23.64 22.99 6.12
N ARG A 61 -22.54 23.70 5.84
CA ARG A 61 -22.28 24.31 4.53
C ARG A 61 -21.75 23.32 3.49
N HIS A 62 -20.84 22.44 3.89
CA HIS A 62 -20.22 21.44 3.01
C HIS A 62 -20.54 20.04 3.51
N LYS A 63 -21.19 19.25 2.65
CA LYS A 63 -21.57 17.87 2.96
C LYS A 63 -20.33 17.01 3.21
N LEU A 64 -20.46 16.02 4.08
CA LEU A 64 -19.34 15.15 4.45
C LEU A 64 -18.77 14.40 3.23
N ASP A 65 -19.63 13.96 2.30
CA ASP A 65 -19.19 13.30 1.07
C ASP A 65 -18.36 14.23 0.17
N THR A 66 -18.76 15.49 0.02
CA THR A 66 -17.95 16.51 -0.67
C THR A 66 -16.58 16.69 0.01
N LEU A 67 -16.52 16.74 1.34
CA LEU A 67 -15.27 16.95 2.08
C LEU A 67 -14.30 15.77 1.94
N VAL A 68 -14.80 14.54 2.04
CA VAL A 68 -13.99 13.32 1.84
C VAL A 68 -13.53 13.23 0.39
N ARG A 69 -14.43 13.48 -0.58
CA ARG A 69 -14.11 13.47 -2.00
C ARG A 69 -13.05 14.52 -2.35
N GLN A 70 -13.17 15.74 -1.80
CA GLN A 70 -12.19 16.81 -1.96
C GLN A 70 -10.80 16.38 -1.50
N ARG A 71 -10.70 15.63 -0.39
CA ARG A 71 -9.41 15.12 0.11
C ARG A 71 -8.84 14.01 -0.75
N VAL A 72 -9.65 13.03 -1.14
CA VAL A 72 -9.19 11.94 -2.01
C VAL A 72 -8.71 12.51 -3.36
N PHE A 73 -9.45 13.44 -3.95
CA PHE A 73 -9.09 14.06 -5.22
C PHE A 73 -7.86 14.95 -5.08
N GLY A 74 -7.75 15.70 -3.98
CA GLY A 74 -6.55 16.47 -3.66
C GLY A 74 -5.31 15.59 -3.62
N VAL A 75 -5.35 14.49 -2.86
CA VAL A 75 -4.23 13.53 -2.78
C VAL A 75 -3.89 12.95 -4.16
N ALA A 76 -4.90 12.53 -4.93
CA ALA A 76 -4.70 11.99 -6.28
C ALA A 76 -4.09 13.01 -7.26
N ALA A 77 -4.35 14.31 -7.07
CA ALA A 77 -3.80 15.38 -7.89
C ALA A 77 -2.44 15.91 -7.41
N GLY A 78 -1.87 15.38 -6.33
CA GLY A 78 -0.58 15.86 -5.81
C GLY A 78 -0.69 16.90 -4.68
N TYR A 79 -1.86 17.04 -4.04
CA TYR A 79 -2.13 18.01 -2.98
C TYR A 79 -2.42 17.32 -1.65
N GLU A 80 -1.35 16.95 -0.98
CA GLU A 80 -1.39 16.21 0.28
C GLU A 80 -1.67 17.11 1.49
N ASP A 81 -1.21 18.37 1.43
CA ASP A 81 -1.26 19.29 2.55
C ASP A 81 -2.56 20.10 2.59
N PHE A 82 -3.09 20.32 3.79
CA PHE A 82 -4.32 21.11 3.91
C PHE A 82 -4.17 22.56 3.45
N ASN A 83 -2.95 23.11 3.49
CA ASN A 83 -2.71 24.49 3.08
C ASN A 83 -3.00 24.72 1.60
N ASP A 84 -2.82 23.70 0.75
CA ASP A 84 -3.11 23.77 -0.68
C ASP A 84 -4.60 24.05 -0.91
N HIS A 85 -5.46 23.47 -0.06
CA HIS A 85 -6.90 23.66 -0.12
C HIS A 85 -7.37 25.08 0.24
N GLU A 86 -6.50 25.98 0.70
CA GLU A 86 -6.87 27.39 0.81
C GLU A 86 -6.92 28.09 -0.55
N ALA A 87 -6.10 27.65 -1.50
CA ALA A 87 -6.14 28.10 -2.89
C ALA A 87 -7.09 27.22 -3.74
N LEU A 88 -6.95 25.90 -3.65
CA LEU A 88 -7.72 24.96 -4.49
C LEU A 88 -9.23 25.06 -4.29
N ARG A 89 -9.69 25.58 -3.15
CA ARG A 89 -11.12 25.77 -2.91
C ARG A 89 -11.81 26.71 -3.92
N TYR A 90 -11.04 27.53 -4.64
CA TYR A 90 -11.49 28.41 -5.70
C TYR A 90 -11.22 27.85 -7.11
N ASP A 91 -10.53 26.70 -7.23
CA ASP A 91 -10.28 26.07 -8.52
C ASP A 91 -11.58 25.49 -9.09
N GLN A 92 -11.96 25.96 -10.28
CA GLN A 92 -13.22 25.57 -10.91
C GLN A 92 -13.22 24.15 -11.45
N ALA A 93 -12.07 23.60 -11.84
CA ALA A 93 -12.01 22.21 -12.28
C ALA A 93 -12.22 21.26 -11.11
N LEU A 94 -11.63 21.55 -9.94
CA LEU A 94 -11.88 20.81 -8.71
C LEU A 94 -13.34 20.96 -8.26
N GLN A 95 -13.90 22.18 -8.24
CA GLN A 95 -15.32 22.40 -7.96
C GLN A 95 -16.22 21.56 -8.88
N THR A 96 -15.95 21.61 -10.19
CA THR A 96 -16.68 20.82 -11.20
C THR A 96 -16.49 19.31 -11.00
N ALA A 97 -15.27 18.88 -10.68
CA ALA A 97 -14.94 17.48 -10.41
C ALA A 97 -15.73 16.95 -9.21
N LEU A 98 -15.88 17.76 -8.16
CA LEU A 98 -16.66 17.43 -6.97
C LEU A 98 -18.17 17.56 -7.20
N GLY A 99 -18.59 18.36 -8.18
CA GLY A 99 -19.99 18.64 -8.49
C GLY A 99 -20.57 19.77 -7.65
N GLU A 100 -19.71 20.72 -7.24
CA GLU A 100 -20.08 21.90 -6.46
C GLU A 100 -19.98 23.15 -7.34
N GLU A 101 -20.93 24.08 -7.16
CA GLU A 101 -20.94 25.38 -7.87
C GLU A 101 -20.32 26.50 -7.03
N ASP A 102 -20.21 26.29 -5.72
CA ASP A 102 -19.70 27.24 -4.75
C ASP A 102 -18.26 26.94 -4.32
N THR A 103 -17.63 27.92 -3.65
CA THR A 103 -16.32 27.75 -3.02
C THR A 103 -16.29 26.52 -2.12
N LEU A 104 -15.27 25.67 -2.29
CA LEU A 104 -15.09 24.47 -1.49
C LEU A 104 -14.61 24.77 -0.06
N ALA A 105 -14.48 23.71 0.73
CA ALA A 105 -13.95 23.82 2.08
C ALA A 105 -12.46 24.16 2.08
N GLY A 106 -12.07 25.10 2.95
CA GLY A 106 -10.67 25.41 3.22
C GLY A 106 -10.06 24.47 4.27
N LYS A 107 -8.78 24.73 4.58
CA LYS A 107 -7.93 23.85 5.42
C LYS A 107 -8.53 23.49 6.78
N SER A 108 -9.13 24.47 7.48
CA SER A 108 -9.63 24.26 8.84
C SER A 108 -10.86 23.36 8.90
N THR A 109 -11.68 23.33 7.86
CA THR A 109 -12.84 22.45 7.80
C THR A 109 -12.42 21.01 7.48
N LEU A 110 -11.51 20.84 6.52
CA LEU A 110 -10.97 19.52 6.17
C LEU A 110 -10.20 18.89 7.34
N CYS A 111 -9.37 19.68 8.03
CA CYS A 111 -8.63 19.23 9.21
C CYS A 111 -9.54 18.71 10.33
N ARG A 112 -10.64 19.42 10.63
CA ARG A 112 -11.60 18.99 11.65
C ARG A 112 -12.31 17.68 11.27
N VAL A 113 -12.64 17.48 9.99
CA VAL A 113 -13.27 16.23 9.55
C VAL A 113 -12.34 15.04 9.70
N GLU A 114 -11.07 15.16 9.28
CA GLU A 114 -10.11 14.05 9.43
C GLU A 114 -9.80 13.75 10.90
N GLN A 115 -9.87 14.74 11.80
CA GLN A 115 -9.71 14.52 13.24
C GLN A 115 -10.87 13.74 13.88
N ASN A 116 -12.05 13.73 13.26
CA ASN A 116 -13.20 12.95 13.74
C ASN A 116 -13.10 11.46 13.39
N ALA A 117 -12.10 11.04 12.59
CA ALA A 117 -11.91 9.64 12.26
C ALA A 117 -11.57 8.83 13.52
N ASP A 118 -12.26 7.71 13.69
CA ASP A 118 -12.06 6.79 14.80
C ASP A 118 -11.71 5.38 14.32
N ARG A 119 -11.49 4.47 15.28
CA ARG A 119 -11.19 3.07 14.99
C ARG A 119 -12.28 2.41 14.13
N GLN A 120 -13.55 2.71 14.38
CA GLN A 120 -14.66 2.05 13.69
C GLN A 120 -14.75 2.49 12.23
N ALA A 121 -14.55 3.78 11.97
CA ALA A 121 -14.45 4.32 10.63
C ALA A 121 -13.29 3.67 9.86
N ILE A 122 -12.12 3.51 10.48
CA ILE A 122 -10.96 2.85 9.85
C ILE A 122 -11.25 1.39 9.50
N VAL A 123 -11.89 0.63 10.39
CA VAL A 123 -12.25 -0.77 10.09
C VAL A 123 -13.22 -0.83 8.92
N LYS A 124 -14.26 -0.01 8.93
CA LYS A 124 -15.25 0.05 7.83
C LYS A 124 -14.65 0.52 6.51
N ALA A 125 -13.68 1.44 6.54
CA ALA A 125 -12.98 1.91 5.36
C ALA A 125 -12.11 0.79 4.74
N HIS A 126 -11.46 -0.05 5.56
CA HIS A 126 -10.78 -1.25 5.08
C HIS A 126 -11.76 -2.27 4.49
N GLU A 127 -12.87 -2.55 5.19
CA GLU A 127 -13.92 -3.44 4.67
C GLU A 127 -14.46 -2.94 3.32
N LEU A 128 -14.59 -1.63 3.14
CA LEU A 128 -14.97 -1.01 1.86
C LEU A 128 -13.95 -1.32 0.74
N LEU A 129 -12.64 -1.24 0.99
CA LEU A 129 -11.62 -1.66 0.02
C LEU A 129 -11.76 -3.14 -0.34
N TRP A 130 -12.10 -3.99 0.64
CA TRP A 130 -12.28 -5.42 0.39
C TRP A 130 -13.54 -5.71 -0.42
N HIS A 131 -14.65 -5.05 -0.12
CA HIS A 131 -15.86 -5.13 -0.94
C HIS A 131 -15.59 -4.67 -2.37
N HIS A 132 -14.92 -3.53 -2.53
CA HIS A 132 -14.54 -3.03 -3.85
C HIS A 132 -13.66 -4.04 -4.60
N PHE A 133 -12.68 -4.65 -3.94
CA PHE A 133 -11.86 -5.70 -4.54
C PHE A 133 -12.69 -6.88 -5.07
N ILE A 134 -13.67 -7.36 -4.30
CA ILE A 134 -14.59 -8.41 -4.77
C ILE A 134 -15.41 -7.92 -5.98
N GLU A 135 -15.95 -6.70 -5.90
CA GLU A 135 -16.75 -6.08 -6.98
C GLU A 135 -15.96 -5.85 -8.28
N GLN A 136 -14.63 -5.77 -8.23
CA GLN A 136 -13.77 -5.64 -9.41
C GLN A 136 -13.50 -6.97 -10.14
N HIS A 137 -14.08 -8.08 -9.67
CA HIS A 137 -13.94 -9.39 -10.31
C HIS A 137 -15.31 -9.94 -10.68
N ASP A 138 -15.55 -10.12 -11.99
CA ASP A 138 -16.80 -10.69 -12.50
C ASP A 138 -17.00 -12.15 -12.03
N GLU A 139 -15.91 -12.89 -11.92
CA GLU A 139 -15.89 -14.28 -11.47
C GLU A 139 -14.82 -14.52 -10.38
N PRO A 140 -15.05 -15.47 -9.45
CA PRO A 140 -14.05 -15.84 -8.45
C PRO A 140 -12.74 -16.31 -9.10
N PRO A 141 -11.59 -15.68 -8.81
CA PRO A 141 -10.31 -16.13 -9.35
C PRO A 141 -9.93 -17.50 -8.78
N LYS A 142 -9.22 -18.31 -9.55
CA LYS A 142 -8.76 -19.65 -9.08
C LYS A 142 -7.77 -19.55 -7.94
N GLU A 143 -6.90 -18.54 -7.97
CA GLU A 143 -5.87 -18.29 -6.97
C GLU A 143 -5.69 -16.78 -6.80
N ILE A 144 -5.53 -16.34 -5.55
CA ILE A 144 -5.09 -14.99 -5.21
C ILE A 144 -3.85 -15.06 -4.32
N VAL A 145 -2.98 -14.07 -4.47
CA VAL A 145 -1.78 -13.92 -3.65
C VAL A 145 -1.92 -12.65 -2.83
N LEU A 146 -1.90 -12.80 -1.51
CA LEU A 146 -1.89 -11.71 -0.55
C LEU A 146 -0.44 -11.40 -0.19
N ASP A 147 0.07 -10.31 -0.74
CA ASP A 147 1.40 -9.80 -0.52
C ASP A 147 1.44 -8.91 0.71
N PHE A 148 2.22 -9.30 1.71
CA PHE A 148 2.42 -8.56 2.95
C PHE A 148 3.82 -7.93 2.98
N ASP A 149 3.89 -6.61 3.16
CA ASP A 149 5.11 -5.89 3.54
C ASP A 149 4.84 -4.80 4.56
N GLY A 150 5.92 -4.33 5.18
CA GLY A 150 5.94 -3.07 5.89
C GLY A 150 7.13 -2.22 5.45
N THR A 151 6.95 -0.91 5.53
CA THR A 151 8.03 0.06 5.33
C THR A 151 7.89 1.16 6.37
N ASP A 152 8.96 1.87 6.64
CA ASP A 152 9.00 2.97 7.57
C ASP A 152 8.30 4.21 7.03
N ILE A 153 7.69 4.96 7.95
CA ILE A 153 7.25 6.34 7.72
C ILE A 153 7.96 7.21 8.75
N PRO A 154 8.79 8.18 8.32
CA PRO A 154 9.45 9.10 9.24
C PRO A 154 8.44 9.86 10.11
N VAL A 155 8.73 9.95 11.41
CA VAL A 155 7.91 10.67 12.38
C VAL A 155 8.61 11.98 12.75
N HIS A 156 7.87 13.07 12.67
CA HIS A 156 8.35 14.41 12.99
C HIS A 156 7.71 14.95 14.27
N GLY A 157 8.50 15.61 15.12
CA GLY A 157 8.02 16.16 16.40
C GLY A 157 7.65 15.08 17.41
N GLU A 158 6.64 15.36 18.24
CA GLU A 158 6.19 14.50 19.35
C GLU A 158 4.87 13.79 19.02
N GLN A 159 4.84 13.09 17.89
CA GLN A 159 3.65 12.33 17.47
C GLN A 159 3.45 11.07 18.34
N PRO A 160 2.18 10.63 18.51
CA PRO A 160 1.84 9.49 19.36
C PRO A 160 2.50 8.19 18.87
N GLY A 161 3.08 7.41 19.78
CA GLY A 161 3.68 6.11 19.42
C GLY A 161 5.00 6.21 18.63
N LYS A 162 5.62 7.40 18.60
CA LYS A 162 6.98 7.62 18.09
C LYS A 162 7.95 6.63 18.74
N PHE A 163 8.73 5.95 17.91
CA PHE A 163 9.74 5.01 18.38
C PHE A 163 10.96 5.03 17.44
N PHE A 164 12.16 4.91 18.03
CA PHE A 164 13.41 4.88 17.28
C PHE A 164 13.68 3.48 16.75
N ASN A 165 13.70 3.34 15.42
CA ASN A 165 14.02 2.06 14.79
C ASN A 165 15.51 2.03 14.41
N ARG A 166 16.25 1.10 15.01
CA ARG A 166 17.69 0.94 14.76
C ARG A 166 18.03 0.53 13.32
N TYR A 167 17.16 -0.21 12.64
CA TYR A 167 17.41 -0.63 11.26
C TYR A 167 17.32 0.55 10.29
N TYR A 168 16.33 1.42 10.49
CA TYR A 168 16.12 2.63 9.67
C TYR A 168 16.88 3.86 10.18
N ASP A 169 17.46 3.77 11.38
CA ASP A 169 18.25 4.82 12.04
C ASP A 169 17.51 6.15 12.26
N HIS A 170 16.20 6.09 12.47
CA HIS A 170 15.40 7.27 12.81
C HIS A 170 14.10 6.90 13.52
N HIS A 171 13.36 7.92 13.98
CA HIS A 171 12.04 7.73 14.57
C HIS A 171 10.99 7.55 13.48
N CYS A 172 10.31 6.41 13.47
CA CYS A 172 9.35 6.09 12.43
C CYS A 172 8.14 5.30 12.94
N TYR A 173 7.06 5.37 12.16
CA TYR A 173 6.03 4.34 12.13
C TYR A 173 6.43 3.23 11.18
N PHE A 174 5.75 2.09 11.27
CA PHE A 174 6.00 0.94 10.42
C PHE A 174 4.68 0.37 9.89
N PRO A 175 3.93 1.08 9.02
CA PRO A 175 2.68 0.59 8.46
C PRO A 175 2.83 -0.82 7.84
N LEU A 176 1.77 -1.61 7.96
CA LEU A 176 1.60 -2.85 7.19
C LEU A 176 0.76 -2.57 5.97
N TYR A 177 1.27 -2.95 4.81
CA TYR A 177 0.51 -2.98 3.56
C TYR A 177 0.17 -4.43 3.18
N VAL A 178 -1.04 -4.63 2.67
CA VAL A 178 -1.45 -5.88 2.03
C VAL A 178 -2.00 -5.60 0.65
N PHE A 179 -1.38 -6.18 -0.36
CA PHE A 179 -1.80 -6.07 -1.76
C PHE A 179 -2.26 -7.43 -2.31
N CYS A 180 -3.17 -7.39 -3.28
CA CYS A 180 -3.46 -8.51 -4.17
C CYS A 180 -3.29 -8.03 -5.61
N GLY A 181 -2.13 -8.32 -6.20
CA GLY A 181 -1.74 -7.73 -7.48
C GLY A 181 -1.69 -6.21 -7.36
N ARG A 182 -2.52 -5.52 -8.16
CA ARG A 182 -2.63 -4.05 -8.11
C ARG A 182 -3.55 -3.53 -7.00
N HIS A 183 -4.35 -4.36 -6.36
CA HIS A 183 -5.37 -3.90 -5.42
C HIS A 183 -4.79 -3.75 -4.01
N LEU A 184 -4.91 -2.55 -3.44
CA LEU A 184 -4.59 -2.32 -2.03
C LEU A 184 -5.76 -2.82 -1.18
N LEU A 185 -5.49 -3.77 -0.28
CA LEU A 185 -6.48 -4.31 0.65
C LEU A 185 -6.31 -3.76 2.05
N VAL A 186 -5.07 -3.48 2.47
CA VAL A 186 -4.78 -2.97 3.83
C VAL A 186 -3.66 -1.96 3.81
N SER A 187 -3.87 -0.86 4.53
CA SER A 187 -2.86 0.14 4.87
C SER A 187 -3.00 0.49 6.35
N TYR A 188 -2.28 -0.25 7.20
CA TYR A 188 -2.46 -0.23 8.64
C TYR A 188 -1.24 0.31 9.38
N LEU A 189 -1.37 1.50 9.95
CA LEU A 189 -0.34 2.20 10.72
C LEU A 189 0.01 1.40 11.99
N ARG A 190 1.30 1.26 12.24
CA ARG A 190 1.84 0.59 13.43
C ARG A 190 3.01 1.40 13.98
N THR A 191 3.23 1.27 15.28
CA THR A 191 4.46 1.73 15.92
C THR A 191 5.63 0.81 15.50
N SER A 192 6.84 1.34 15.43
CA SER A 192 8.03 0.59 15.01
C SER A 192 8.70 -0.21 16.15
N ASP A 193 8.17 -0.17 17.37
CA ASP A 193 8.65 -0.87 18.56
C ASP A 193 8.31 -2.38 18.58
N ARG A 194 7.35 -2.80 17.75
CA ARG A 194 6.80 -4.15 17.76
C ARG A 194 7.30 -4.96 16.58
N SER A 195 7.69 -6.22 16.87
CA SER A 195 7.93 -7.21 15.81
C SER A 195 6.67 -7.37 14.95
N ASP A 196 6.83 -7.33 13.62
CA ASP A 196 5.78 -7.20 12.61
C ASP A 196 4.54 -8.09 12.73
N SER A 197 4.66 -9.20 13.43
CA SER A 197 3.75 -10.33 13.27
C SER A 197 2.49 -10.33 14.14
N ARG A 198 2.41 -9.52 15.20
CA ARG A 198 1.23 -9.57 16.09
C ARG A 198 -0.06 -9.17 15.37
N HIS A 199 -0.01 -8.11 14.58
CA HIS A 199 -1.19 -7.62 13.86
C HIS A 199 -1.36 -8.30 12.50
N SER A 200 -0.26 -8.64 11.82
CA SER A 200 -0.27 -9.27 10.48
C SER A 200 -1.06 -10.58 10.44
N TRP A 201 -0.91 -11.44 11.45
CA TRP A 201 -1.71 -12.66 11.54
C TRP A 201 -3.22 -12.38 11.68
N ALA A 202 -3.60 -11.39 12.51
CA ALA A 202 -5.00 -11.06 12.70
C ALA A 202 -5.61 -10.46 11.43
N ILE A 203 -4.85 -9.61 10.73
CA ILE A 203 -5.25 -9.01 9.45
C ILE A 203 -5.43 -10.10 8.38
N LEU A 204 -4.48 -11.04 8.26
CA LEU A 204 -4.60 -12.18 7.37
C LEU A 204 -5.88 -12.99 7.66
N ALA A 205 -6.15 -13.27 8.94
CA ALA A 205 -7.34 -14.01 9.33
C ALA A 205 -8.65 -13.26 8.99
N LEU A 206 -8.68 -11.94 9.16
CA LEU A 206 -9.82 -11.11 8.78
C LEU A 206 -10.05 -11.10 7.27
N LEU A 207 -9.00 -10.85 6.48
CA LEU A 207 -9.05 -10.85 5.02
C LEU A 207 -9.51 -12.19 4.46
N VAL A 208 -8.88 -13.29 4.89
CA VAL A 208 -9.23 -14.64 4.42
C VAL A 208 -10.67 -14.97 4.78
N ARG A 209 -11.12 -14.65 6.00
CA ARG A 209 -12.50 -14.89 6.42
C ARG A 209 -13.49 -14.08 5.58
N PHE A 210 -13.17 -12.82 5.29
CA PHE A 210 -14.01 -11.98 4.44
C PHE A 210 -14.07 -12.52 3.00
N ILE A 211 -12.92 -12.76 2.37
CA ILE A 211 -12.84 -13.21 0.98
C ILE A 211 -13.60 -14.53 0.80
N ARG A 212 -13.48 -15.47 1.74
CA ARG A 212 -14.17 -16.77 1.68
C ARG A 212 -15.69 -16.70 1.81
N GLN A 213 -16.26 -15.58 2.26
CA GLN A 213 -17.71 -15.39 2.22
C GLN A 213 -18.21 -15.28 0.78
N TYR A 214 -17.37 -14.78 -0.14
CA TYR A 214 -17.68 -14.61 -1.55
C TYR A 214 -17.05 -15.72 -2.41
N TRP A 215 -15.82 -16.10 -2.08
CA TRP A 215 -14.99 -17.02 -2.86
C TRP A 215 -14.51 -18.19 -1.99
N PRO A 216 -15.39 -19.14 -1.66
CA PRO A 216 -15.07 -20.24 -0.74
C PRO A 216 -13.98 -21.17 -1.29
N ASP A 217 -13.93 -21.37 -2.60
CA ASP A 217 -13.03 -22.32 -3.28
C ASP A 217 -11.78 -21.66 -3.87
N THR A 218 -11.69 -20.34 -3.86
CA THR A 218 -10.50 -19.62 -4.33
C THR A 218 -9.32 -19.96 -3.45
N ARG A 219 -8.23 -20.42 -4.07
CA ARG A 219 -6.97 -20.64 -3.36
C ARG A 219 -6.40 -19.29 -2.92
N ILE A 220 -6.00 -19.20 -1.65
CA ILE A 220 -5.38 -17.99 -1.10
C ILE A 220 -3.94 -18.33 -0.72
N VAL A 221 -2.99 -17.54 -1.21
CA VAL A 221 -1.55 -17.67 -0.92
C VAL A 221 -1.06 -16.44 -0.16
N LEU A 222 -0.54 -16.62 1.05
CA LEU A 222 0.23 -15.60 1.75
C LEU A 222 1.65 -15.53 1.16
N ARG A 223 2.07 -14.35 0.71
CA ARG A 223 3.45 -14.09 0.29
C ARG A 223 4.03 -12.94 1.09
N GLY A 224 5.28 -13.08 1.54
CA GLY A 224 5.93 -12.08 2.38
C GLY A 224 7.38 -12.42 2.65
N ASP A 225 8.13 -11.48 3.23
CA ASP A 225 9.52 -11.69 3.59
C ASP A 225 9.71 -12.56 4.86
N SER A 226 10.92 -12.58 5.41
CA SER A 226 11.24 -13.36 6.60
C SER A 226 10.62 -12.85 7.90
N HIS A 227 10.20 -11.59 7.98
CA HIS A 227 9.51 -11.05 9.17
C HIS A 227 8.15 -11.72 9.38
N PHE A 228 7.53 -12.18 8.28
CA PHE A 228 6.26 -12.90 8.25
C PHE A 228 6.40 -14.41 8.51
N CYS A 229 7.62 -14.96 8.54
CA CYS A 229 7.88 -16.36 8.87
C CYS A 229 7.74 -16.62 10.38
N ARG A 230 6.51 -16.59 10.90
CA ARG A 230 6.22 -16.80 12.33
C ARG A 230 5.38 -18.06 12.59
N PRO A 231 5.71 -18.85 13.63
CA PRO A 231 5.02 -20.10 13.91
C PRO A 231 3.50 -19.95 14.04
N ARG A 232 3.03 -18.90 14.74
CA ARG A 232 1.60 -18.63 14.91
C ARG A 232 0.88 -18.40 13.57
N MET A 233 1.51 -17.67 12.66
CA MET A 233 0.92 -17.33 11.36
C MET A 233 0.92 -18.53 10.43
N LEU A 234 2.04 -19.24 10.33
CA LEU A 234 2.15 -20.46 9.51
C LEU A 234 1.20 -21.57 10.00
N ASN A 235 1.15 -21.82 11.31
CA ASN A 235 0.22 -22.82 11.89
C ASN A 235 -1.26 -22.43 11.73
N TRP A 236 -1.56 -21.14 11.57
CA TRP A 236 -2.91 -20.71 11.25
C TRP A 236 -3.21 -20.96 9.78
N CYS A 237 -2.27 -20.63 8.88
CA CYS A 237 -2.41 -20.92 7.46
C CYS A 237 -2.65 -22.42 7.20
N ASP A 238 -1.87 -23.29 7.84
CA ASP A 238 -2.03 -24.75 7.75
C ASP A 238 -3.44 -25.21 8.16
N ARG A 239 -3.97 -24.68 9.27
CA ARG A 239 -5.31 -25.05 9.80
C ARG A 239 -6.46 -24.51 8.97
N HIS A 240 -6.23 -23.44 8.24
CA HIS A 240 -7.26 -22.76 7.47
C HIS A 240 -7.08 -22.97 5.97
N HIS A 241 -6.28 -23.92 5.49
CA HIS A 241 -6.06 -24.15 4.05
C HIS A 241 -5.66 -22.87 3.29
N VAL A 242 -4.76 -22.09 3.87
CA VAL A 242 -4.13 -20.95 3.22
C VAL A 242 -2.71 -21.37 2.88
N ASP A 243 -2.38 -21.30 1.60
CA ASP A 243 -1.03 -21.59 1.13
C ASP A 243 -0.11 -20.43 1.50
N TYR A 244 1.20 -20.67 1.57
CA TYR A 244 2.16 -19.60 1.81
C TYR A 244 3.47 -19.83 1.09
N ILE A 245 4.12 -18.72 0.72
CA ILE A 245 5.48 -18.65 0.21
C ILE A 245 6.17 -17.48 0.90
N VAL A 246 6.97 -17.77 1.93
CA VAL A 246 7.57 -16.75 2.79
C VAL A 246 9.09 -16.87 2.84
N GLY A 247 9.79 -15.75 2.93
CA GLY A 247 11.22 -15.76 3.20
C GLY A 247 11.53 -16.40 4.55
N ILE A 248 12.72 -16.98 4.71
CA ILE A 248 13.24 -17.35 6.04
C ILE A 248 14.67 -16.84 6.20
N ALA A 249 14.94 -16.24 7.36
CA ALA A 249 16.26 -15.72 7.69
C ALA A 249 17.30 -16.86 7.75
N LYS A 250 18.52 -16.55 7.28
CA LYS A 250 19.65 -17.50 7.31
C LYS A 250 19.94 -17.89 8.77
N ASN A 251 20.24 -19.15 9.00
CA ASN A 251 20.75 -19.64 10.28
C ASN A 251 21.76 -20.77 10.04
N SER A 252 22.55 -21.09 11.07
CA SER A 252 23.63 -22.08 10.95
C SER A 252 23.16 -23.45 10.50
N ARG A 253 21.94 -23.88 10.87
CA ARG A 253 21.38 -25.15 10.41
C ARG A 253 21.02 -25.10 8.93
N LEU A 254 20.31 -24.06 8.47
CA LEU A 254 19.96 -23.90 7.06
C LEU A 254 21.20 -23.83 6.15
N LEU A 255 22.25 -23.15 6.61
CA LEU A 255 23.52 -23.09 5.88
C LEU A 255 24.15 -24.49 5.78
N LYS A 256 24.20 -25.22 6.90
CA LYS A 256 24.71 -26.60 6.93
C LYS A 256 23.97 -27.55 5.98
N GLU A 257 22.64 -27.43 5.90
CA GLU A 257 21.83 -28.25 4.97
C GLU A 257 22.19 -28.00 3.49
N VAL A 258 22.70 -26.81 3.15
CA VAL A 258 23.03 -26.44 1.77
C VAL A 258 24.53 -26.41 1.49
N ASP A 259 25.40 -26.80 2.43
CA ASP A 259 26.85 -26.77 2.24
C ASP A 259 27.27 -27.59 1.00
N VAL A 260 26.82 -28.85 0.91
CA VAL A 260 27.13 -29.73 -0.22
C VAL A 260 26.52 -29.23 -1.53
N PRO A 261 25.20 -28.89 -1.60
CA PRO A 261 24.64 -28.23 -2.77
C PRO A 261 25.37 -26.96 -3.20
N MET A 262 25.81 -26.13 -2.26
CA MET A 262 26.53 -24.88 -2.54
C MET A 262 27.91 -25.16 -3.14
N MET A 263 28.61 -26.21 -2.71
CA MET A 263 29.87 -26.64 -3.32
C MET A 263 29.69 -26.98 -4.81
N LEU A 264 28.57 -27.58 -5.21
CA LEU A 264 28.27 -27.87 -6.61
C LEU A 264 28.07 -26.58 -7.42
N VAL A 265 27.36 -25.60 -6.86
CA VAL A 265 27.18 -24.28 -7.51
C VAL A 265 28.52 -23.56 -7.67
N ARG A 266 29.37 -23.56 -6.62
CA ARG A 266 30.73 -23.00 -6.67
C ARG A 266 31.60 -23.66 -7.73
N LYS A 267 31.60 -25.00 -7.78
CA LYS A 267 32.35 -25.75 -8.79
C LYS A 267 31.89 -25.41 -10.20
N THR A 268 30.58 -25.26 -10.40
CA THR A 268 30.02 -24.86 -11.69
C THR A 268 30.48 -23.44 -12.04
N GLN A 269 30.39 -22.49 -11.10
CA GLN A 269 30.85 -21.12 -11.30
C GLN A 269 32.33 -21.05 -11.67
N TRP A 270 33.19 -21.84 -11.04
CA TRP A 270 34.61 -21.93 -11.39
C TRP A 270 34.84 -22.41 -12.84
N GLN A 271 33.96 -23.26 -13.36
CA GLN A 271 34.12 -23.85 -14.70
C GLN A 271 33.60 -22.93 -15.81
N VAL A 272 32.43 -22.30 -15.63
CA VAL A 272 31.80 -21.46 -16.67
C VAL A 272 32.08 -19.96 -16.49
N GLY A 273 32.58 -19.54 -15.32
CA GLY A 273 32.72 -18.14 -14.98
C GLY A 273 31.38 -17.43 -14.78
N GLY A 274 31.44 -16.14 -14.46
CA GLY A 274 30.26 -15.32 -14.26
C GLY A 274 29.45 -15.71 -13.00
N LYS A 275 28.17 -15.32 -13.00
CA LYS A 275 27.25 -15.54 -11.88
C LYS A 275 26.41 -16.79 -12.14
N VAL A 276 26.50 -17.77 -11.24
CA VAL A 276 25.74 -19.03 -11.33
C VAL A 276 24.76 -19.12 -10.17
N ALA A 277 23.52 -19.54 -10.46
CA ALA A 277 22.52 -19.79 -9.44
C ALA A 277 21.79 -21.10 -9.70
N GLY A 278 21.38 -21.77 -8.62
CA GLY A 278 20.56 -22.98 -8.65
C GLY A 278 19.62 -23.02 -7.46
N THR A 279 18.61 -23.89 -7.54
CA THR A 279 17.68 -24.11 -6.44
C THR A 279 17.84 -25.49 -5.84
N PHE A 280 17.84 -25.58 -4.51
CA PHE A 280 17.89 -26.82 -3.77
C PHE A 280 16.72 -26.89 -2.79
N ARG A 281 16.03 -28.04 -2.74
CA ARG A 281 14.85 -28.24 -1.90
C ARG A 281 15.13 -29.28 -0.84
N PHE A 282 14.71 -29.00 0.39
CA PHE A 282 14.85 -29.91 1.52
C PHE A 282 13.75 -29.69 2.55
N GLN A 283 13.59 -30.63 3.47
CA GLN A 283 12.69 -30.47 4.61
C GLN A 283 13.44 -29.89 5.81
N TYR A 284 12.82 -28.93 6.48
CA TYR A 284 13.39 -28.28 7.65
C TYR A 284 12.32 -28.05 8.71
N GLN A 285 12.69 -28.27 9.98
CA GLN A 285 11.85 -27.97 11.12
C GLN A 285 12.62 -27.14 12.13
N ALA A 286 12.20 -25.89 12.32
CA ALA A 286 12.66 -25.12 13.47
C ALA A 286 12.06 -25.71 14.76
N HIS A 287 12.79 -25.60 15.87
CA HIS A 287 12.32 -26.10 17.18
C HIS A 287 10.97 -25.49 17.60
N SER A 288 10.69 -24.25 17.20
CA SER A 288 9.43 -23.56 17.48
C SER A 288 8.26 -23.98 16.59
N TRP A 289 8.49 -24.86 15.60
CA TRP A 289 7.47 -25.30 14.66
C TRP A 289 6.91 -26.66 15.06
N LYS A 290 5.61 -26.81 14.89
CA LYS A 290 4.89 -28.05 15.17
C LYS A 290 5.19 -29.16 14.15
N TYR A 291 5.48 -28.78 12.91
CA TYR A 291 5.70 -29.71 11.79
C TYR A 291 6.87 -29.24 10.93
N SER A 292 7.50 -30.19 10.23
CA SER A 292 8.48 -29.93 9.18
C SER A 292 7.83 -29.23 7.98
N ARG A 293 8.59 -28.36 7.31
CA ARG A 293 8.14 -27.59 6.15
C ARG A 293 9.15 -27.70 5.01
N TRP A 294 8.66 -27.55 3.77
CA TRP A 294 9.53 -27.50 2.59
C TRP A 294 10.24 -26.17 2.52
N VAL A 295 11.57 -26.24 2.41
CA VAL A 295 12.43 -25.08 2.18
C VAL A 295 13.02 -25.17 0.78
N VAL A 296 12.95 -24.06 0.06
CA VAL A 296 13.67 -23.86 -1.19
C VAL A 296 14.81 -22.89 -0.92
N ALA A 297 16.04 -23.34 -1.15
CA ALA A 297 17.23 -22.51 -1.14
C ALA A 297 17.57 -22.09 -2.57
N ARG A 298 17.66 -20.78 -2.82
CA ARG A 298 18.41 -20.24 -3.95
C ARG A 298 19.86 -20.14 -3.55
N LEU A 299 20.70 -20.88 -4.24
CA LEU A 299 22.14 -20.93 -4.04
C LEU A 299 22.77 -20.16 -5.18
N GLU A 300 23.49 -19.10 -4.86
CA GLU A 300 24.07 -18.18 -5.83
C GLU A 300 25.55 -17.97 -5.51
N GLU A 301 26.40 -18.09 -6.53
CA GLU A 301 27.83 -17.78 -6.46
C GLU A 301 28.15 -16.72 -7.53
N GLY A 302 28.88 -15.68 -7.12
CA GLY A 302 29.41 -14.65 -8.01
C GLY A 302 30.66 -14.01 -7.41
N GLU A 303 31.07 -12.86 -7.94
CA GLU A 303 32.31 -12.18 -7.55
C GLU A 303 32.38 -11.79 -6.06
N LEU A 304 31.23 -11.52 -5.45
CA LEU A 304 31.10 -11.18 -4.02
C LEU A 304 30.98 -12.42 -3.12
N GLY A 305 31.16 -13.62 -3.68
CA GLY A 305 31.04 -14.90 -3.00
C GLY A 305 29.61 -15.43 -2.91
N SER A 306 29.43 -16.42 -2.04
CA SER A 306 28.18 -17.17 -1.88
C SER A 306 27.06 -16.37 -1.25
N ASN A 307 25.88 -16.37 -1.88
CA ASN A 307 24.68 -15.72 -1.36
C ASN A 307 23.46 -16.67 -1.30
N PRO A 308 23.44 -17.65 -0.39
CA PRO A 308 22.28 -18.51 -0.22
C PRO A 308 21.10 -17.72 0.35
N ARG A 309 19.91 -17.87 -0.24
CA ARG A 309 18.64 -17.30 0.24
C ARG A 309 17.61 -18.42 0.37
N PHE A 310 16.73 -18.31 1.35
CA PHE A 310 15.81 -19.39 1.69
C PHE A 310 14.37 -18.89 1.72
N ILE A 311 13.46 -19.71 1.22
CA ILE A 311 12.02 -19.52 1.32
C ILE A 311 11.37 -20.81 1.84
N ILE A 312 10.22 -20.68 2.50
CA ILE A 312 9.36 -21.79 2.89
C ILE A 312 8.16 -21.77 1.97
N SER A 313 7.74 -22.94 1.49
CA SER A 313 6.46 -23.10 0.81
C SER A 313 5.59 -24.13 1.52
N SER A 314 4.28 -23.86 1.60
CA SER A 314 3.27 -24.86 1.96
C SER A 314 3.09 -25.93 0.88
N ARG A 315 3.49 -25.61 -0.35
CA ARG A 315 3.28 -26.44 -1.54
C ARG A 315 4.55 -27.17 -1.93
N TYR A 316 4.35 -28.36 -2.47
CA TYR A 316 5.40 -29.07 -3.20
C TYR A 316 5.29 -28.72 -4.69
N ASP A 317 6.25 -27.95 -5.19
CA ASP A 317 6.38 -27.59 -6.62
C ASP A 317 7.87 -27.39 -6.92
N ASP A 318 8.22 -27.26 -8.20
CA ASP A 318 9.61 -27.07 -8.63
C ASP A 318 10.27 -25.86 -7.93
N GLY A 319 11.55 -26.02 -7.57
CA GLY A 319 12.27 -25.02 -6.79
C GLY A 319 12.50 -23.71 -7.55
N PHE A 320 12.75 -23.81 -8.86
CA PHE A 320 12.90 -22.64 -9.72
C PHE A 320 11.58 -21.88 -9.81
N LYS A 321 10.48 -22.59 -10.05
CA LYS A 321 9.13 -22.00 -10.10
C LYS A 321 8.73 -21.33 -8.78
N LEU A 322 8.90 -22.02 -7.65
CA LEU A 322 8.57 -21.46 -6.33
C LEU A 322 9.38 -20.19 -6.03
N TYR A 323 10.67 -20.18 -6.39
CA TYR A 323 11.53 -19.05 -6.07
C TYR A 323 11.42 -17.90 -7.09
N TYR A 324 11.68 -18.18 -8.37
CA TYR A 324 11.83 -17.14 -9.40
C TYR A 324 10.49 -16.66 -9.96
N GLU A 325 9.53 -17.57 -10.18
CA GLU A 325 8.25 -17.18 -10.77
C GLU A 325 7.25 -16.71 -9.71
N GLN A 326 7.24 -17.36 -8.54
CA GLN A 326 6.25 -17.08 -7.50
C GLN A 326 6.80 -16.16 -6.40
N TYR A 327 7.90 -16.50 -5.74
CA TYR A 327 8.39 -15.69 -4.63
C TYR A 327 8.97 -14.34 -5.08
N CYS A 328 9.76 -14.30 -6.16
CA CYS A 328 10.38 -13.06 -6.65
C CYS A 328 9.38 -12.02 -7.15
N ALA A 329 8.17 -12.41 -7.56
CA ALA A 329 7.09 -11.47 -7.88
C ALA A 329 6.65 -10.61 -6.67
N ARG A 330 7.05 -10.98 -5.44
CA ARG A 330 6.97 -10.11 -4.25
C ARG A 330 7.66 -8.76 -4.47
N GLY A 331 8.68 -8.68 -5.35
CA GLY A 331 9.36 -7.42 -5.66
C GLY A 331 8.46 -6.33 -6.21
N ASP A 332 7.34 -6.66 -6.87
CA ASP A 332 6.37 -5.66 -7.35
C ASP A 332 5.73 -4.89 -6.18
N MET A 333 5.56 -5.53 -5.02
CA MET A 333 4.99 -4.90 -3.84
C MET A 333 5.83 -3.71 -3.34
N GLU A 334 7.15 -3.77 -3.48
CA GLU A 334 8.01 -2.63 -3.14
C GLU A 334 7.68 -1.42 -4.02
N ASN A 335 7.37 -1.65 -5.29
CA ASN A 335 6.90 -0.58 -6.19
C ASN A 335 5.52 -0.08 -5.76
N ARG A 336 4.59 -0.97 -5.39
CA ARG A 336 3.25 -0.55 -4.90
C ARG A 336 3.33 0.29 -3.64
N ILE A 337 4.25 -0.03 -2.74
CA ILE A 337 4.50 0.75 -1.54
C ILE A 337 5.10 2.11 -1.89
N LYS A 338 6.01 2.17 -2.87
CA LYS A 338 6.52 3.43 -3.42
C LYS A 338 5.40 4.28 -4.03
N ASP A 339 4.46 3.68 -4.77
CA ASP A 339 3.28 4.40 -5.28
C ASP A 339 2.50 5.03 -4.12
N GLN A 340 2.30 4.30 -3.01
CA GLN A 340 1.62 4.83 -1.82
C GLN A 340 2.39 5.99 -1.19
N GLN A 341 3.65 5.80 -0.84
CA GLN A 341 4.41 6.80 -0.07
C GLN A 341 4.89 7.97 -0.92
N LEU A 342 5.50 7.69 -2.08
CA LEU A 342 6.15 8.72 -2.89
C LEU A 342 5.18 9.44 -3.83
N SER A 343 4.15 8.75 -4.33
CA SER A 343 3.21 9.33 -5.31
C SER A 343 1.89 9.76 -4.69
N LEU A 344 1.48 9.15 -3.59
CA LEU A 344 0.20 9.41 -2.92
C LEU A 344 0.36 9.80 -1.45
N PHE A 345 1.58 10.15 -1.05
CA PHE A 345 1.87 10.83 0.22
C PHE A 345 1.38 10.08 1.46
N ALA A 346 1.35 8.74 1.39
CA ALA A 346 0.97 7.87 2.50
C ALA A 346 1.90 8.01 3.71
N ASP A 347 3.07 8.63 3.53
CA ASP A 347 4.05 8.97 4.56
C ASP A 347 3.73 10.27 5.32
N ARG A 348 2.70 11.04 4.91
CA ARG A 348 2.30 12.30 5.56
C ARG A 348 1.50 12.07 6.85
N THR A 349 2.17 11.52 7.86
CA THR A 349 1.66 11.46 9.23
C THR A 349 2.15 12.68 10.00
N SER A 350 1.34 13.74 10.06
CA SER A 350 1.68 15.02 10.71
C SER A 350 0.72 15.41 11.84
N SER A 351 -0.21 14.53 12.22
CA SER A 351 -1.16 14.75 13.31
C SER A 351 -0.62 14.26 14.66
N THR A 352 -0.99 14.95 15.73
CA THR A 352 -0.83 14.48 17.11
C THR A 352 -1.89 13.44 17.51
N HIS A 353 -2.87 13.17 16.64
CA HIS A 353 -3.91 12.17 16.86
C HIS A 353 -3.67 10.92 15.99
N TRP A 354 -3.55 9.76 16.64
CA TRP A 354 -3.26 8.48 15.98
C TRP A 354 -4.25 8.14 14.86
N TRP A 355 -5.55 8.24 15.14
CA TRP A 355 -6.58 7.87 14.16
C TRP A 355 -6.65 8.83 12.97
N ALA A 356 -6.28 10.10 13.14
CA ALA A 356 -6.14 11.03 12.03
C ALA A 356 -4.98 10.63 11.11
N ASN A 357 -3.82 10.23 11.67
CA ASN A 357 -2.70 9.73 10.86
C ASN A 357 -3.08 8.43 10.11
N GLN A 358 -3.75 7.51 10.79
CA GLN A 358 -4.27 6.30 10.15
C GLN A 358 -5.36 6.60 9.10
N TRP A 359 -6.18 7.63 9.29
CA TRP A 359 -7.17 8.08 8.32
C TRP A 359 -6.50 8.62 7.05
N ARG A 360 -5.47 9.46 7.21
CA ARG A 360 -4.70 9.97 6.07
C ARG A 360 -4.01 8.87 5.28
N LEU A 361 -3.42 7.90 5.98
CA LEU A 361 -2.84 6.71 5.36
C LEU A 361 -3.86 5.97 4.48
N ILE A 362 -5.11 5.81 4.96
CA ILE A 362 -6.14 5.14 4.15
C ILE A 362 -6.68 6.05 3.03
N LEU A 363 -6.71 7.38 3.19
CA LEU A 363 -7.08 8.29 2.10
C LEU A 363 -6.13 8.17 0.91
N SER A 364 -4.82 8.03 1.14
CA SER A 364 -3.85 7.70 0.09
C SER A 364 -4.20 6.36 -0.59
N GLY A 365 -4.63 5.37 0.19
CA GLY A 365 -5.11 4.10 -0.33
C GLY A 365 -6.37 4.21 -1.20
N PHE A 366 -7.30 5.11 -0.86
CA PHE A 366 -8.47 5.40 -1.68
C PHE A 366 -8.17 6.27 -2.90
N ALA A 367 -7.15 7.12 -2.85
CA ALA A 367 -6.68 7.86 -4.02
C ALA A 367 -5.97 6.94 -5.03
N TYR A 368 -5.36 5.85 -4.54
CA TYR A 368 -4.74 4.81 -5.34
C TYR A 368 -5.74 3.86 -6.02
N THR A 369 -6.86 3.59 -5.36
CA THR A 369 -7.86 2.58 -5.75
C THR A 369 -8.87 3.17 -6.72
#